data_AF-A0A9W5VLV6-F1
#
_entry.id   AF-A0A9W5VLV6-F1
#
_cell.length_a   1.000
_cell.length_b   1.000
_cell.length_c   1.000
_cell.angle_alpha   90.00
_cell.angle_beta   90.00
_cell.angle_gamma   90.00
#
_symmetry.space_group_name_H-M   'P 1'
#
loop_
_entity.id
_entity.type
_entity.pdbx_description
1 polymer ?
#
loop_
_entity_poly.entity_id
_entity_poly.type
_entity_poly.pdbx_seq_one_letter_code
_entity_poly.pdbx_strand_id
1 'polypeptide(L)'
;MWNIKEEDLDKFRMTCNDRLSPEGATGFIFGGILFSSITIFSIVLSAGWDYCMLLFNIGIVKLEVFLYIIQIILFVIYSFPIAQFKFQKLQTLVVLLCSFQLATIAPIALTVTKMANNSIDWITILYAGLLLLGAVIFMF
;
A
#
# COMPACT_ATOMS: atom_id res chain seq x y z
N MET A 1 -14.69 28.95 -6.78
CA MET A 1 -13.45 28.16 -6.63
C MET A 1 -12.60 28.87 -5.61
N TRP A 2 -12.40 28.32 -4.40
CA TRP A 2 -11.59 29.01 -3.38
C TRP A 2 -10.14 29.05 -3.86
N ASN A 3 -9.60 30.26 -4.00
CA ASN A 3 -8.26 30.54 -4.50
C ASN A 3 -7.29 30.45 -3.32
N ILE A 4 -7.07 29.22 -2.82
CA ILE A 4 -6.21 28.97 -1.65
C ILE A 4 -4.77 29.23 -2.10
N LYS A 5 -4.16 30.28 -1.54
CA LYS A 5 -2.75 30.61 -1.78
C LYS A 5 -1.88 29.77 -0.86
N GLU A 6 -0.60 29.64 -1.20
CA GLU A 6 0.37 28.88 -0.39
C GLU A 6 0.46 29.39 1.05
N GLU A 7 0.23 30.69 1.24
CA GLU A 7 0.17 31.39 2.53
C GLU A 7 -0.99 30.94 3.44
N ASP A 8 -2.09 30.41 2.86
CA ASP A 8 -3.24 29.91 3.63
C ASP A 8 -3.01 28.49 4.17
N LEU A 9 -2.03 27.75 3.63
CA LEU A 9 -1.72 26.37 4.05
C LEU A 9 -1.28 26.32 5.50
N ASP A 10 -0.49 27.29 5.97
CA ASP A 10 -0.05 27.35 7.38
C ASP A 10 -1.23 27.60 8.33
N LYS A 11 -2.19 28.43 7.92
CA LYS A 11 -3.44 28.63 8.67
C LYS A 11 -4.29 27.36 8.70
N PHE A 12 -4.37 26.64 7.58
CA PHE A 12 -5.05 25.35 7.53
C PHE A 12 -4.34 24.29 8.41
N ARG A 13 -3.01 24.27 8.44
CA ARG A 13 -2.20 23.38 9.27
C ARG A 13 -2.46 23.61 10.76
N MET A 14 -2.46 24.88 11.21
CA MET A 14 -2.80 25.22 12.59
C MET A 14 -4.26 24.88 12.94
N THR A 15 -5.19 25.02 12.01
CA THR A 15 -6.62 24.73 12.24
C THR A 15 -6.93 23.23 12.25
N CYS A 16 -6.18 22.44 11.48
CA CYS A 16 -6.36 20.99 11.34
C CYS A 16 -5.41 20.16 12.21
N ASN A 17 -4.88 20.73 13.30
CA ASN A 17 -3.81 20.12 14.11
C ASN A 17 -4.22 18.75 14.73
N ASP A 18 -5.50 18.53 15.00
CA ASP A 18 -6.04 17.27 15.52
C ASP A 18 -6.43 16.25 14.44
N ARG A 19 -6.19 16.55 13.15
CA ARG A 19 -6.52 15.68 12.02
C ARG A 19 -5.28 14.95 11.50
N LEU A 20 -5.50 13.88 10.72
CA LEU A 20 -4.43 13.13 10.07
C LEU A 20 -3.47 14.08 9.33
N SER A 21 -2.20 14.07 9.75
CA SER A 21 -1.17 14.92 9.17
C SER A 21 -1.00 14.58 7.69
N PRO A 22 -1.22 15.55 6.77
CA PRO A 22 -1.04 15.33 5.34
C PRO A 22 0.37 14.87 4.98
N GLU A 23 1.37 15.43 5.68
CA GLU A 23 2.79 15.10 5.51
C GLU A 23 3.08 13.67 5.97
N GLY A 24 2.54 13.28 7.15
CA GLY A 24 2.68 11.93 7.68
C GLY A 24 2.00 10.88 6.81
N ALA A 25 0.80 11.16 6.31
CA ALA A 25 0.06 10.27 5.41
C ALA A 25 0.77 10.08 4.06
N THR A 26 1.32 11.15 3.47
CA THR A 26 2.11 11.05 2.23
C THR A 26 3.40 10.28 2.46
N GLY A 27 4.08 10.47 3.59
CA GLY A 27 5.25 9.67 3.98
C GLY A 27 4.93 8.18 4.11
N PHE A 28 3.79 7.84 4.71
CA PHE A 28 3.33 6.45 4.83
C PHE A 28 3.05 5.81 3.46
N ILE A 29 2.33 6.53 2.58
CA ILE A 29 2.04 6.05 1.22
C ILE A 29 3.33 5.82 0.43
N PHE A 30 4.28 6.75 0.52
CA PHE A 30 5.59 6.60 -0.13
C PHE A 30 6.34 5.37 0.38
N GLY A 31 6.38 5.16 1.70
CA GLY A 31 6.97 3.96 2.30
C GLY A 31 6.29 2.67 1.85
N GLY A 32 4.96 2.65 1.77
CA GLY A 32 4.19 1.51 1.28
C GLY A 32 4.46 1.16 -0.18
N ILE A 33 4.61 2.18 -1.05
CA ILE A 33 4.99 1.99 -2.44
C ILE A 33 6.40 1.40 -2.55
N LEU A 34 7.37 1.92 -1.78
CA LEU A 34 8.74 1.39 -1.78
C LEU A 34 8.78 -0.07 -1.34
N PHE A 35 8.11 -0.41 -0.25
CA PHE A 35 8.04 -1.78 0.25
C PHE A 35 7.40 -2.73 -0.77
N SER A 36 6.27 -2.31 -1.36
CA SER A 36 5.58 -3.07 -2.41
C SER A 36 6.46 -3.27 -3.65
N SER A 37 7.19 -2.23 -4.07
CA SER A 37 8.12 -2.29 -5.20
C SER A 37 9.22 -3.33 -4.97
N ILE A 38 9.87 -3.29 -3.80
CA ILE A 38 10.93 -4.24 -3.44
C ILE A 38 10.40 -5.66 -3.44
N THR A 39 9.19 -5.87 -2.89
CA THR A 39 8.56 -7.19 -2.80
C THR A 39 8.26 -7.76 -4.18
N ILE A 40 7.59 -6.99 -5.05
CA ILE A 40 7.27 -7.41 -6.42
C ILE A 40 8.57 -7.68 -7.19
N PHE A 41 9.55 -6.78 -7.10
CA PHE A 41 10.84 -6.94 -7.79
C PHE A 41 11.60 -8.20 -7.33
N SER A 42 11.56 -8.51 -6.04
CA SER A 42 12.18 -9.71 -5.48
C SER A 42 11.56 -11.00 -6.02
N ILE A 43 10.23 -11.03 -6.19
CA ILE A 43 9.51 -12.17 -6.81
C ILE A 43 9.95 -12.35 -8.27
N VAL A 44 9.97 -11.25 -9.03
CA VAL A 44 10.34 -11.26 -10.46
C VAL A 44 11.78 -11.76 -10.65
N LEU A 45 12.72 -11.26 -9.83
CA LEU A 45 14.12 -11.69 -9.87
C LEU A 45 14.31 -13.17 -9.51
N SER A 46 13.57 -13.66 -8.49
CA SER A 46 13.79 -15.02 -7.98
C SER A 46 13.24 -16.10 -8.89
N ALA A 47 12.19 -15.81 -9.65
CA ALA A 47 11.41 -16.85 -10.33
C ALA A 47 11.46 -16.80 -11.87
N GLY A 48 12.03 -15.75 -12.47
CA GLY A 48 12.14 -15.62 -13.92
C GLY A 48 10.83 -15.20 -14.61
N TRP A 49 10.93 -14.80 -15.88
CA TRP A 49 9.83 -14.19 -16.63
C TRP A 49 8.63 -15.11 -16.87
N ASP A 50 8.87 -16.39 -17.19
CA ASP A 50 7.80 -17.36 -17.47
C ASP A 50 6.97 -17.66 -16.22
N TYR A 51 7.63 -17.77 -15.06
CA TYR A 51 6.94 -17.93 -13.79
C TYR A 51 6.14 -16.69 -13.41
N CYS A 52 6.69 -15.50 -13.68
CA CYS A 52 5.97 -14.25 -13.47
C CYS A 52 4.64 -14.20 -14.23
N MET A 53 4.64 -14.63 -15.51
CA MET A 53 3.41 -14.72 -16.30
C MET A 53 2.39 -15.71 -15.73
N LEU A 54 2.86 -16.84 -15.17
CA LEU A 54 1.99 -17.79 -14.47
C LEU A 54 1.38 -17.17 -13.21
N LEU A 55 2.17 -16.44 -12.42
CA LEU A 55 1.71 -15.75 -11.21
C LEU A 55 0.68 -14.67 -11.50
N PHE A 56 0.84 -13.93 -12.60
CA PHE A 56 -0.13 -12.92 -13.02
C PHE A 56 -1.51 -13.51 -13.38
N ASN A 57 -1.57 -14.80 -13.74
CA ASN A 57 -2.84 -15.50 -13.92
C ASN A 57 -3.53 -15.85 -12.59
N ILE A 58 -2.81 -15.82 -11.47
CA ILE A 58 -3.40 -16.05 -10.15
C ILE A 58 -4.18 -14.78 -9.75
N GLY A 59 -5.49 -14.94 -9.55
CA GLY A 59 -6.39 -13.82 -9.27
C GLY A 59 -5.96 -12.91 -8.11
N ILE A 60 -5.37 -13.49 -7.05
CA ILE A 60 -4.92 -12.72 -5.88
C ILE A 60 -3.69 -11.85 -6.17
N VAL A 61 -2.73 -12.35 -6.99
CA VAL A 61 -1.54 -11.59 -7.41
C VAL A 61 -1.95 -10.46 -8.35
N LYS A 62 -2.89 -10.74 -9.27
CA LYS A 62 -3.47 -9.73 -10.15
C LYS A 62 -4.16 -8.60 -9.38
N LEU A 63 -4.89 -8.93 -8.31
CA LEU A 63 -5.53 -7.95 -7.43
C LEU A 63 -4.49 -7.07 -6.71
N GLU A 64 -3.42 -7.67 -6.19
CA GLU A 64 -2.32 -6.92 -5.54
C GLU A 64 -1.66 -5.93 -6.48
N VAL A 65 -1.32 -6.35 -7.71
CA VAL A 65 -0.70 -5.45 -8.69
C VAL A 65 -1.67 -4.34 -9.11
N PHE A 66 -2.97 -4.63 -9.17
CA PHE A 66 -3.99 -3.62 -9.43
C PHE A 66 -4.07 -2.59 -8.29
N LEU A 67 -4.07 -3.03 -7.02
CA LEU A 67 -4.02 -2.15 -5.85
C LEU A 67 -2.75 -1.29 -5.86
N TYR A 68 -1.61 -1.88 -6.20
CA TYR A 68 -0.33 -1.19 -6.30
C TYR A 68 -0.36 -0.06 -7.35
N ILE A 69 -0.94 -0.31 -8.52
CA ILE A 69 -1.10 0.72 -9.56
C ILE A 69 -2.02 1.85 -9.06
N ILE A 70 -3.13 1.51 -8.39
CA ILE A 70 -4.02 2.50 -7.78
C ILE A 70 -3.28 3.37 -6.76
N GLN A 71 -2.44 2.76 -5.91
CA GLN A 71 -1.63 3.51 -4.94
C GLN A 71 -0.69 4.51 -5.61
N ILE A 72 -0.02 4.11 -6.70
CA ILE A 72 0.87 5.03 -7.45
C ILE A 72 0.07 6.21 -8.00
N ILE A 73 -1.08 5.96 -8.62
CA ILE A 73 -1.93 7.03 -9.18
C ILE A 73 -2.37 7.99 -8.07
N LEU A 74 -2.83 7.45 -6.94
CA LEU A 74 -3.23 8.27 -5.79
C LEU A 74 -2.04 9.06 -5.23
N PHE A 75 -0.86 8.44 -5.12
CA PHE A 75 0.34 9.12 -4.68
C PHE A 75 0.68 10.33 -5.57
N VAL A 76 0.64 10.18 -6.89
CA VAL A 76 0.89 11.30 -7.83
C VAL A 76 -0.12 12.44 -7.63
N ILE A 77 -1.40 12.13 -7.42
CA ILE A 77 -2.44 13.14 -7.16
C ILE A 77 -2.17 13.86 -5.83
N TYR A 78 -1.80 13.11 -4.79
CA TYR A 78 -1.51 13.64 -3.47
C TYR A 78 -0.10 14.22 -3.33
N SER A 79 0.77 14.14 -4.33
CA SER A 79 2.05 14.86 -4.33
C SER A 79 1.87 16.38 -4.34
N PHE A 80 0.71 16.88 -4.78
CA PHE A 80 0.40 18.31 -4.74
C PHE A 80 -0.17 18.70 -3.36
N PRO A 81 0.47 19.64 -2.63
CA PRO A 81 0.03 20.01 -1.28
C PRO A 81 -1.40 20.56 -1.26
N ILE A 82 -1.78 21.33 -2.28
CA ILE A 82 -3.15 21.87 -2.44
C ILE A 82 -4.19 20.74 -2.51
N ALA A 83 -3.88 19.62 -3.16
CA ALA A 83 -4.77 18.47 -3.27
C ALA A 83 -4.89 17.71 -1.94
N GLN A 84 -3.79 17.58 -1.18
CA GLN A 84 -3.78 16.94 0.13
C GLN A 84 -4.75 17.62 1.10
N PHE A 85 -4.65 18.94 1.25
CA PHE A 85 -5.50 19.69 2.17
C PHE A 85 -6.97 19.72 1.73
N LYS A 86 -7.22 19.79 0.41
CA LYS A 86 -8.59 19.78 -0.14
C LYS A 86 -9.29 18.43 0.05
N PHE A 87 -8.55 17.33 -0.04
CA PHE A 87 -9.09 15.97 -0.01
C PHE A 87 -8.66 15.17 1.23
N GLN A 88 -8.42 15.84 2.36
CA GLN A 88 -7.92 15.21 3.59
C GLN A 88 -8.77 14.01 4.07
N LYS A 89 -10.10 14.08 3.91
CA LYS A 89 -11.00 12.96 4.27
C LYS A 89 -10.81 11.73 3.37
N LEU A 90 -10.53 11.95 2.07
CA LEU A 90 -10.26 10.88 1.12
C LEU A 90 -8.85 10.30 1.35
N GLN A 91 -7.90 11.12 1.82
CA GLN A 91 -6.55 10.68 2.18
C GLN A 91 -6.55 9.61 3.27
N THR A 92 -7.49 9.63 4.22
CA THR A 92 -7.66 8.57 5.22
C THR A 92 -8.01 7.22 4.56
N LEU A 93 -8.88 7.23 3.54
CA LEU A 93 -9.23 6.02 2.80
C LEU A 93 -8.05 5.51 1.96
N VAL A 94 -7.22 6.40 1.42
CA VAL A 94 -5.97 6.03 0.75
C VAL A 94 -4.99 5.36 1.70
N VAL A 95 -4.82 5.91 2.91
CA VAL A 95 -3.96 5.31 3.93
C VAL A 95 -4.48 3.93 4.34
N LEU A 96 -5.79 3.76 4.50
CA LEU A 96 -6.42 2.46 4.77
C LEU A 96 -6.18 1.44 3.64
N LEU A 97 -6.35 1.86 2.38
CA LEU A 97 -6.04 1.02 1.22
C LEU A 97 -4.55 0.64 1.21
N CYS A 98 -3.68 1.57 1.64
CA CYS A 98 -2.25 1.38 1.67
C CYS A 98 -1.80 0.41 2.76
N SER A 99 -2.37 0.52 3.96
CA SER A 99 -2.13 -0.45 5.04
C SER A 99 -2.69 -1.83 4.70
N PHE A 100 -3.86 -1.91 4.05
CA PHE A 100 -4.41 -3.18 3.58
C PHE A 100 -3.47 -3.89 2.60
N GLN A 101 -2.95 -3.18 1.59
CA GLN A 101 -2.03 -3.79 0.63
C GLN A 101 -0.68 -4.16 1.27
N LEU A 102 -0.13 -3.29 2.13
CA LEU A 102 1.08 -3.60 2.90
C LEU A 102 0.93 -4.89 3.71
N ALA A 103 -0.28 -5.10 4.24
CA ALA A 103 -0.61 -6.28 5.00
C ALA A 103 -0.66 -7.55 4.12
N THR A 104 -1.19 -7.46 2.91
CA THR A 104 -1.42 -8.63 2.06
C THR A 104 -0.23 -9.00 1.16
N ILE A 105 0.60 -8.03 0.78
CA ILE A 105 1.67 -8.23 -0.21
C ILE A 105 2.78 -9.19 0.27
N ALA A 106 3.17 -9.11 1.54
CA ALA A 106 4.22 -9.97 2.08
C ALA A 106 3.78 -11.45 2.23
N PRO A 107 2.59 -11.77 2.78
CA PRO A 107 2.04 -13.14 2.77
C PRO A 107 1.90 -13.72 1.36
N ILE A 108 1.45 -12.91 0.40
CA ILE A 108 1.30 -13.34 -0.99
C ILE A 108 2.67 -13.64 -1.59
N ALA A 109 3.66 -12.77 -1.38
CA ALA A 109 5.03 -13.00 -1.83
C ALA A 109 5.62 -14.30 -1.28
N LEU A 110 5.46 -14.56 0.02
CA LEU A 110 5.90 -15.81 0.64
C LEU A 110 5.20 -17.03 0.04
N THR A 111 3.89 -16.95 -0.17
CA THR A 111 3.10 -18.04 -0.77
C THR A 111 3.57 -18.34 -2.20
N VAL A 112 3.83 -17.29 -2.98
CA VAL A 112 4.37 -17.36 -4.33
C VAL A 112 5.76 -18.00 -4.37
N THR A 113 6.70 -17.53 -3.54
CA THR A 113 8.04 -18.12 -3.46
C THR A 113 8.00 -19.59 -3.03
N LYS A 114 7.06 -19.96 -2.16
CA LYS A 114 6.92 -21.32 -1.65
C LYS A 114 6.23 -22.26 -2.65
N MET A 115 5.31 -21.73 -3.46
CA MET A 115 4.79 -22.43 -4.66
C MET A 115 5.91 -22.71 -5.66
N ALA A 116 6.84 -21.77 -5.89
CA ALA A 116 7.99 -22.00 -6.77
C ALA A 116 8.90 -23.13 -6.26
N ASN A 117 8.99 -23.29 -4.93
CA ASN A 117 9.80 -24.30 -4.26
C ASN A 117 9.04 -25.62 -3.94
N ASN A 118 7.84 -25.85 -4.50
CA ASN A 118 7.08 -27.12 -4.40
C ASN A 118 6.85 -27.70 -2.97
N SER A 119 6.73 -26.87 -1.92
CA SER A 119 6.47 -27.37 -0.55
C SER A 119 5.42 -26.52 0.17
N ILE A 120 4.14 -26.81 -0.06
CA ILE A 120 3.03 -26.09 0.60
C ILE A 120 2.59 -26.85 1.85
N ASP A 121 2.68 -26.19 3.00
CA ASP A 121 1.90 -26.55 4.19
C ASP A 121 0.91 -25.42 4.48
N TRP A 122 -0.37 -25.68 4.19
CA TRP A 122 -1.49 -24.72 4.22
C TRP A 122 -1.60 -24.01 5.59
N ILE A 123 -1.26 -24.74 6.64
CA ILE A 123 -1.30 -24.30 8.03
C ILE A 123 -0.36 -23.10 8.27
N THR A 124 0.82 -23.09 7.65
CA THR A 124 1.78 -21.99 7.83
C THR A 124 1.27 -20.68 7.21
N ILE A 125 0.55 -20.77 6.09
CA ILE A 125 -0.05 -19.61 5.40
C ILE A 125 -1.20 -19.02 6.22
N LEU A 126 -2.03 -19.89 6.81
CA LEU A 126 -3.12 -19.48 7.69
C LEU A 126 -2.58 -18.73 8.92
N TYR A 127 -1.50 -19.22 9.55
CA TYR A 127 -0.91 -18.57 10.73
C TYR A 127 -0.18 -17.25 10.41
N ALA A 128 0.53 -17.17 9.29
CA ALA A 128 1.13 -15.90 8.84
C ALA A 128 0.05 -14.86 8.52
N GLY A 129 -1.05 -15.28 7.88
CA GLY A 129 -2.21 -14.42 7.64
C GLY A 129 -2.91 -13.98 8.93
N LEU A 130 -3.09 -14.88 9.91
CA LEU A 130 -3.69 -14.55 11.22
C LEU A 130 -2.84 -13.59 12.04
N LEU A 131 -1.52 -13.80 12.09
CA LEU A 131 -0.58 -12.90 12.78
C LEU A 131 -0.66 -11.48 12.22
N LEU A 132 -0.81 -11.39 10.91
CA LEU A 132 -0.85 -10.12 10.21
C LEU A 132 -2.21 -9.44 10.38
N LEU A 133 -3.31 -10.19 10.33
CA LEU A 133 -4.65 -9.69 10.63
C LEU A 133 -4.73 -9.19 12.10
N GLY A 134 -4.04 -9.87 13.03
CA GLY A 134 -3.87 -9.41 14.41
C GLY A 134 -3.07 -8.11 14.52
N ALA A 135 -1.98 -7.96 13.75
CA ALA A 135 -1.20 -6.72 13.72
C ALA A 135 -2.01 -5.53 13.17
N VAL A 136 -2.86 -5.75 12.17
CA VAL A 136 -3.73 -4.70 11.61
C VAL A 136 -4.84 -4.29 12.59
N ILE A 137 -5.41 -5.24 13.34
CA ILE A 137 -6.45 -4.94 14.34
C ILE A 137 -5.90 -4.17 15.54
N PHE A 138 -4.67 -4.42 15.97
CA PHE A 138 -4.08 -3.78 17.16
C PHE A 138 -3.50 -2.39 16.89
N MET A 139 -3.34 -2.00 15.61
CA MET A 139 -2.72 -0.75 15.19
C MET A 139 -3.74 0.35 14.82
N PHE A 140 -5.05 0.05 14.91
CA PHE A 140 -6.18 0.96 14.79
C PHE A 140 -6.86 1.18 16.15
#